data_AF-Q53QM7-F1
#
_entry.id   AF-Q53QM7-F1
#
_cell.length_a   1.000
_cell.length_b   1.000
_cell.length_c   1.000
_cell.angle_alpha   90.00
_cell.angle_beta   90.00
_cell.angle_gamma   90.00
#
_symmetry.space_group_name_H-M   'P 1'
#
loop_
_entity.id
_entity.type
_entity.pdbx_description
1 polymer ?
#
loop_
_entity_poly.entity_id
_entity_poly.type
_entity_poly.pdbx_seq_one_letter_code
_entity_poly.pdbx_strand_id
1 'polypeptide(L)' 'MEVLRRSSVFAAEIMDAFDRSPTDKELVAQAKALGREYVHARLLRAGLSWSAPERAAPVPGRLAEVCAVLLRL' A
#
# COMPACT_ATOMS: atom_id res chain seq x y z
N MET A 1 21.22 -29.66 -20.38
CA MET A 1 20.38 -29.34 -19.19
C MET A 1 20.04 -27.83 -19.10
N GLU A 2 19.92 -27.10 -20.20
CA GLU A 2 19.71 -25.63 -20.13
C GLU A 2 18.25 -25.23 -19.87
N VAL A 3 17.29 -25.98 -20.44
CA VAL A 3 15.85 -25.73 -20.26
C VAL A 3 15.44 -25.93 -18.80
N LEU A 4 15.90 -27.02 -18.18
CA LEU A 4 15.70 -27.30 -16.74
C LEU A 4 16.27 -26.19 -15.84
N ARG A 5 17.47 -25.68 -16.16
CA ARG A 5 18.09 -24.57 -15.43
C ARG A 5 17.31 -23.26 -15.57
N ARG A 6 16.79 -22.96 -16.77
CA ARG A 6 15.97 -21.77 -17.02
C ARG A 6 14.63 -21.85 -16.27
N SER A 7 13.98 -23.02 -16.29
CA SER A 7 12.75 -23.26 -15.54
C SER A 7 12.95 -23.16 -14.03
N SER A 8 14.08 -23.66 -13.49
CA SER A 8 14.36 -23.58 -12.05
C SER A 8 14.64 -22.14 -11.59
N VAL A 9 15.33 -21.34 -12.41
CA VAL A 9 15.56 -19.92 -12.10
C VAL A 9 14.24 -19.16 -12.09
N PHE A 10 13.40 -19.36 -13.11
CA PHE A 10 12.08 -18.72 -13.18
C PHE A 10 11.18 -19.12 -12.00
N ALA A 11 11.19 -20.40 -11.60
CA ALA A 11 10.45 -20.85 -10.43
C ALA A 11 10.96 -20.19 -9.13
N ALA A 12 12.28 -20.02 -8.98
CA ALA A 12 12.85 -19.33 -7.83
C ALA A 12 12.47 -17.84 -7.78
N GLU A 13 12.44 -17.15 -8.93
CA GLU A 13 11.98 -15.77 -9.02
C GLU A 13 10.51 -15.60 -8.63
N ILE A 14 9.65 -16.55 -9.05
CA ILE A 14 8.23 -16.54 -8.65
C ILE A 14 8.09 -16.71 -7.14
N MET A 15 8.82 -17.66 -6.55
CA MET A 15 8.77 -17.90 -5.11
C MET A 15 9.27 -16.69 -4.32
N ASP A 16 10.39 -16.07 -4.74
CA ASP A 16 10.91 -14.84 -4.12
C ASP A 16 9.93 -13.66 -4.24
N ALA A 17 9.18 -13.58 -5.35
CA ALA A 17 8.13 -12.58 -5.51
C ALA A 17 6.95 -12.81 -4.57
N PHE A 18 6.54 -14.06 -4.35
CA PHE A 18 5.52 -14.42 -3.36
C PHE A 18 5.99 -14.14 -1.93
N ASP A 19 7.22 -14.49 -1.58
CA ASP A 19 7.79 -14.25 -0.25
C ASP A 19 7.88 -12.76 0.09
N ARG A 20 8.06 -11.90 -0.92
CA ARG A 20 8.08 -10.43 -0.77
C ARG A 20 6.72 -9.78 -0.94
N SER A 21 5.68 -10.55 -1.28
CA SER A 21 4.35 -10.00 -1.46
C SER A 21 3.72 -9.67 -0.10
N PRO A 22 3.02 -8.53 0.02
CA PRO A 22 2.34 -8.18 1.25
C PRO A 22 1.27 -9.24 1.58
N THR A 23 1.21 -9.64 2.84
CA THR A 23 0.19 -10.55 3.35
C THR A 23 -1.20 -9.90 3.32
N ASP A 24 -2.25 -10.70 3.30
CA ASP A 24 -3.64 -10.21 3.43
C ASP A 24 -3.83 -9.31 4.65
N LYS A 25 -3.16 -9.64 5.76
CA LYS A 25 -3.20 -8.85 6.99
C LYS A 25 -2.59 -7.47 6.78
N GLU A 26 -1.46 -7.38 6.09
CA GLU A 26 -0.81 -6.12 5.74
C GLU A 26 -1.68 -5.32 4.77
N LEU A 27 -2.25 -5.95 3.75
CA LEU A 27 -3.17 -5.31 2.80
C LEU A 27 -4.40 -4.73 3.51
N VAL A 28 -5.01 -5.48 4.43
CA VAL A 28 -6.16 -5.01 5.23
C VAL A 28 -5.75 -3.85 6.14
N ALA A 29 -4.58 -3.90 6.76
CA ALA A 29 -4.09 -2.80 7.59
C ALA A 29 -3.84 -1.52 6.77
N GLN A 30 -3.24 -1.66 5.58
CA GLN A 30 -3.00 -0.58 4.63
C GLN A 30 -4.32 0.03 4.12
N ALA A 31 -5.29 -0.81 3.74
CA ALA A 31 -6.61 -0.35 3.29
C ALA A 31 -7.36 0.43 4.39
N LYS A 32 -7.29 -0.02 5.65
CA LYS A 32 -7.89 0.69 6.79
C LYS A 32 -7.23 2.06 7.02
N ALA A 33 -5.91 2.13 6.93
CA ALA A 33 -5.17 3.39 7.06
C ALA A 33 -5.58 4.37 5.96
N LEU A 34 -5.61 3.92 4.70
CA LEU A 34 -6.04 4.71 3.56
C LEU A 34 -7.49 5.21 3.70
N GLY A 35 -8.42 4.35 4.12
CA GLY A 35 -9.82 4.72 4.32
C GLY A 35 -9.99 5.84 5.35
N ARG A 36 -9.24 5.77 6.46
CA ARG A 36 -9.25 6.82 7.50
C ARG A 36 -8.71 8.15 6.95
N GLU A 37 -7.60 8.12 6.24
CA GLU A 37 -6.99 9.32 5.65
C GLU A 37 -7.92 9.95 4.61
N TYR A 38 -8.59 9.14 3.78
CA TYR A 38 -9.52 9.63 2.76
C TYR A 38 -10.71 10.35 3.37
N VAL A 39 -11.38 9.74 4.37
CA VAL A 39 -12.50 10.37 5.08
C VAL A 39 -12.04 11.66 5.74
N HIS A 40 -10.88 11.66 6.40
CA HIS A 40 -10.34 12.85 7.04
C HIS A 40 -10.07 13.99 6.04
N ALA A 41 -9.43 13.70 4.90
CA ALA A 41 -9.18 14.69 3.85
C ALA A 41 -10.48 15.27 3.27
N ARG A 42 -11.54 14.45 3.15
CA ARG A 42 -12.86 14.91 2.71
C ARG A 42 -13.55 15.80 3.76
N LEU A 43 -13.46 15.46 5.04
CA LEU A 43 -13.99 16.28 6.14
C LEU A 43 -13.27 17.62 6.25
N LEU A 44 -11.94 17.63 6.14
CA LEU A 44 -11.12 18.85 6.09
C LEU A 44 -11.53 19.75 4.94
N ARG A 45 -11.66 19.19 3.73
CA ARG A 45 -12.09 19.95 2.54
C ARG A 45 -13.50 20.52 2.66
N ALA A 46 -14.40 19.81 3.32
CA ALA A 46 -15.75 20.30 3.58
C ALA A 46 -15.80 21.37 4.69
N GLY A 47 -14.67 21.70 5.33
CA GLY A 47 -14.61 22.62 6.46
C GLY A 47 -15.24 22.06 7.73
N LEU A 48 -15.39 20.74 7.84
CA LEU A 48 -16.14 20.06 8.90
C LEU A 48 -15.25 19.49 10.03
N SER A 49 -13.92 19.70 10.02
CA SER A 49 -13.02 19.07 11.00
C SER A 49 -12.36 20.05 11.97
N TRP A 50 -12.38 19.70 13.26
CA TRP A 50 -11.58 20.28 14.34
C TRP A 50 -10.49 19.27 14.75
N SER A 51 -9.24 19.72 14.84
CA SER A 51 -8.03 19.01 15.33
C SER A 51 -7.28 18.05 14.37
N ALA A 52 -5.96 18.07 14.57
CA ALA A 52 -4.89 17.71 13.62
C ALA A 52 -4.84 16.23 13.25
N PRO A 53 -4.41 15.89 12.01
CA PRO A 53 -4.12 14.51 11.67
C PRO A 53 -2.96 14.03 12.53
N GLU A 54 -3.18 12.98 13.32
CA GLU A 54 -2.09 12.13 13.78
C GLU A 54 -1.41 11.63 12.51
N ARG A 55 -0.26 12.23 12.16
CA ARG A 55 0.55 11.83 11.02
C ARG A 55 0.97 10.38 11.27
N ALA A 56 0.23 9.45 10.68
CA ALA A 56 0.74 8.11 10.49
C ALA A 56 2.05 8.24 9.69
N ALA A 57 3.09 7.54 10.13
CA ALA A 57 4.37 7.56 9.44
C ALA A 57 4.13 7.27 7.94
N PRO A 58 4.78 8.01 7.03
CA PRO A 58 4.55 7.85 5.60
C PRO A 58 4.81 6.38 5.25
N VAL A 59 3.77 5.68 4.77
CA VAL A 59 3.91 4.27 4.38
C VAL A 59 4.77 4.24 3.12
N PRO A 60 6.01 3.72 3.16
CA PRO A 60 6.85 3.71 1.98
C PRO A 60 6.26 2.80 0.89
N GLY A 61 6.51 3.17 -0.37
CA GLY A 61 6.12 2.39 -1.54
C GLY A 61 4.78 2.76 -2.16
N ARG A 62 4.19 1.83 -2.94
CA ARG A 62 3.03 2.06 -3.80
C ARG A 62 1.80 2.61 -3.08
N LEU A 63 1.65 2.35 -1.78
CA LEU A 63 0.56 2.90 -0.99
C LEU A 63 0.68 4.41 -0.83
N ALA A 64 1.88 4.97 -0.63
CA ALA A 64 2.07 6.42 -0.58
C ALA A 64 1.67 7.09 -1.91
N GLU A 65 1.98 6.46 -3.05
CA GLU A 65 1.57 6.96 -4.37
C GLU A 65 0.05 6.98 -4.52
N VAL A 66 -0.62 5.90 -4.11
CA VAL A 66 -2.09 5.79 -4.12
C VAL A 66 -2.73 6.82 -3.18
N CYS A 67 -2.22 6.96 -1.95
CA CYS A 67 -2.65 8.02 -1.02
C CYS A 67 -2.49 9.40 -1.64
N ALA A 68 -1.35 9.70 -2.28
CA ALA A 68 -1.11 11.01 -2.88
C ALA A 68 -2.12 11.35 -3.99
N VAL A 69 -2.57 10.37 -4.78
CA VAL A 69 -3.60 10.56 -5.80
C VAL A 69 -4.99 10.72 -5.17
N LEU A 70 -5.39 9.79 -4.30
CA LEU A 70 -6.73 9.76 -3.73
C LEU A 70 -7.01 10.93 -2.78
N LEU A 71 -5.99 11.41 -2.07
CA LEU A 71 -6.11 12.51 -1.12
C LEU A 71 -5.99 13.88 -1.79
N ARG A 72 -5.40 13.99 -2.99
CA ARG A 72 -5.36 15.24 -3.76
C ARG A 72 -6.72 15.62 -4.39
N LEU A 73 -7.64 14.67 -4.57
CA LEU A 73 -9.01 14.88 -5.08
C LEU A 73 -10.01 15.24 -3.97
#